data_AF-A0A0G4GT73-F1
#
_entry.id   AF-A0A0G4GT73-F1
#
_cell.length_a   1.000
_cell.length_b   1.000
_cell.length_c   1.000
_cell.angle_alpha   90.00
_cell.angle_beta   90.00
_cell.angle_gamma   90.00
#
_symmetry.space_group_name_H-M   'P 1'
#
loop_
_entity.id
_entity.type
_entity.pdbx_description
1 polymer ?
#
loop_
_entity_poly.entity_id
_entity_poly.type
_entity_poly.pdbx_seq_one_letter_code
_entity_poly.pdbx_strand_id
1 'polypeptide(L)'
;MARCRNHAKHYCRVCRNGDSDHRAKNCPILRAHLSGGRCIGYHQTSPAFGRQIRQTRVMQPSSSGAAGRGIYFAIRPDETERKARHKGCMVKAEIRMSNPKHVWQALSPNETYKSGVEIVVYNSEQVNVLSVQDM
;
A
#
# COMPACT_ATOMS: atom_id res chain seq x y z
N MET A 1 4.76 33.11 -18.93
CA MET A 1 4.29 31.82 -19.48
C MET A 1 5.44 30.83 -19.43
N ALA A 2 5.41 29.88 -18.49
CA ALA A 2 6.51 28.93 -18.31
C ALA A 2 6.44 27.81 -19.36
N ARG A 3 7.54 27.67 -20.11
CA ARG A 3 7.75 26.69 -21.18
C ARG A 3 7.61 25.25 -20.66
N CYS A 4 6.67 24.49 -21.23
CA CYS A 4 6.59 23.03 -21.10
C CYS A 4 7.90 22.41 -21.60
N ARG A 5 8.77 21.99 -20.68
CA ARG A 5 9.97 21.20 -21.01
C ARG A 5 9.53 19.81 -21.45
N ASN A 6 10.19 19.25 -22.46
CA ASN A 6 10.03 17.87 -22.95
C ASN A 6 9.96 16.85 -21.79
N HIS A 7 8.77 16.55 -21.27
CA HIS A 7 8.54 15.41 -20.40
C HIS A 7 7.71 14.39 -21.17
N ALA A 8 8.15 13.13 -21.19
CA ALA A 8 7.32 12.05 -21.70
C ALA A 8 6.11 11.95 -20.78
N LYS A 9 4.95 12.41 -21.26
CA LYS A 9 3.69 12.32 -20.53
C LYS A 9 3.47 10.88 -20.11
N HIS A 10 3.27 10.63 -18.83
CA HIS A 10 2.94 9.29 -18.35
C HIS A 10 2.06 9.35 -17.11
N TYR A 11 1.25 8.30 -16.96
CA TYR A 11 0.41 8.15 -15.79
C TYR A 11 1.24 7.69 -14.58
N CYS A 12 1.11 8.39 -13.45
CA CYS A 12 1.71 7.97 -12.18
C CYS A 12 0.69 7.22 -11.32
N ARG A 13 0.89 5.91 -11.13
CA ARG A 13 0.00 5.05 -10.33
C ARG A 13 -0.07 5.38 -8.83
N VAL A 14 0.87 6.18 -8.30
CA VAL A 14 0.89 6.58 -6.88
C VAL A 14 -0.05 7.76 -6.64
N CYS A 15 0.10 8.83 -7.42
CA CYS A 15 -0.70 10.05 -7.29
C CYS A 15 -1.93 10.08 -8.20
N ARG A 16 -2.01 9.16 -9.16
CA ARG A 16 -3.05 9.04 -10.19
C ARG A 16 -3.09 10.21 -11.19
N ASN A 17 -2.01 11.00 -11.28
CA ASN A 17 -1.88 12.03 -12.30
C ASN A 17 -1.62 11.38 -13.68
N GLY A 18 -2.50 11.67 -14.66
CA GLY A 18 -2.39 11.17 -16.03
C GLY A 18 -1.35 11.88 -16.90
N ASP A 19 -0.92 13.07 -16.49
CA ASP A 19 0.16 13.84 -17.14
C ASP A 19 1.25 14.15 -16.12
N SER A 20 1.83 13.09 -15.57
CA SER A 20 2.89 13.20 -14.57
C SER A 20 4.23 13.53 -15.23
N ASP A 21 4.97 14.45 -14.62
CA ASP A 21 6.37 14.75 -14.93
C ASP A 21 7.35 13.79 -14.24
N HIS A 22 6.84 12.87 -13.40
CA HIS A 22 7.63 11.95 -12.59
C HIS A 22 7.14 10.51 -12.67
N ARG A 23 8.09 9.56 -12.63
CA ARG A 23 7.81 8.12 -12.51
C ARG A 23 7.32 7.80 -11.09
N ALA A 24 6.57 6.71 -10.95
CA ALA A 24 6.03 6.26 -9.65
C ALA A 24 7.09 6.15 -8.54
N LYS A 25 8.31 5.66 -8.86
CA LYS A 25 9.43 5.56 -7.92
C LYS A 25 9.90 6.91 -7.35
N ASN A 26 9.66 7.99 -8.08
CA ASN A 26 10.04 9.36 -7.72
C ASN A 26 8.81 10.20 -7.33
N CYS A 27 7.64 9.58 -7.15
CA CYS A 27 6.43 10.33 -6.84
C CYS A 27 6.54 11.03 -5.49
N PRO A 28 6.26 12.35 -5.41
CA PRO A 28 6.26 13.09 -4.15
C PRO A 28 5.33 12.48 -3.11
N ILE A 29 4.17 11.95 -3.52
CA ILE A 29 3.25 11.26 -2.59
C ILE A 29 3.89 9.99 -2.04
N LEU A 30 4.59 9.21 -2.86
CA LEU A 30 5.29 8.00 -2.39
C LEU A 30 6.39 8.37 -1.40
N ARG A 31 7.18 9.42 -1.70
CA ARG A 31 8.25 9.90 -0.82
C ARG A 31 7.73 10.48 0.48
N ALA A 32 6.61 11.22 0.45
CA ALA A 32 5.96 11.72 1.64
C ALA A 32 5.38 10.60 2.50
N HIS A 33 4.84 9.55 1.87
CA HIS A 33 4.42 8.34 2.57
C HIS A 33 5.60 7.58 3.15
N LEU A 34 6.78 7.59 2.51
CA LEU A 34 8.01 6.94 2.97
C LEU A 34 8.95 7.93 3.65
N SER A 35 8.56 8.43 4.82
CA SER A 35 9.38 9.37 5.60
C SER A 35 10.09 8.68 6.76
N GLY A 36 11.40 8.89 6.89
CA GLY A 36 12.19 8.34 7.99
C GLY A 36 12.11 6.81 8.12
N GLY A 37 12.00 6.09 6.99
CA GLY A 37 11.87 4.63 6.98
C GLY A 37 10.51 4.11 7.46
N ARG A 38 9.47 4.96 7.50
CA ARG A 38 8.12 4.59 7.90
C ARG A 38 7.09 4.99 6.86
N CYS A 39 5.98 4.27 6.80
CA CYS A 39 4.81 4.67 6.00
C CYS A 39 3.48 4.30 6.63
N ILE A 40 2.43 5.01 6.22
CA ILE A 40 1.04 4.65 6.55
C ILE A 40 0.50 3.71 5.48
N GLY A 41 -0.09 2.61 5.94
CA GLY A 41 -0.76 1.64 5.09
C GLY A 41 -2.17 1.31 5.58
N TYR A 42 -2.99 0.85 4.64
CA TYR A 42 -4.38 0.47 4.83
C TYR A 42 -4.59 -0.98 4.41
N HIS A 43 -5.33 -1.75 5.20
CA HIS A 43 -5.62 -3.16 4.93
C HIS A 43 -7.07 -3.45 5.29
N GLN A 44 -7.81 -4.09 4.38
CA GLN A 44 -9.13 -4.60 4.69
C GLN A 44 -9.08 -6.07 5.09
N THR A 45 -9.90 -6.41 6.09
CA THR A 45 -10.08 -7.78 6.56
C THR A 45 -11.52 -8.04 7.00
N SER A 46 -11.83 -9.27 7.41
CA SER A 46 -13.15 -9.65 7.90
C SER A 46 -13.42 -9.09 9.32
N PRO A 47 -14.69 -8.94 9.74
CA PRO A 47 -15.02 -8.55 11.10
C PRO A 47 -14.41 -9.44 12.19
N ALA A 48 -14.29 -10.76 11.93
CA ALA A 48 -13.69 -11.70 12.87
C ALA A 48 -12.19 -11.41 13.07
N PHE A 49 -11.43 -11.24 11.98
CA PHE A 49 -10.01 -10.88 12.05
C PHE A 49 -9.82 -9.46 12.57
N GLY A 50 -10.71 -8.52 12.22
CA GLY A 50 -10.70 -7.16 12.75
C GLY A 50 -10.81 -7.12 14.27
N ARG A 51 -11.70 -7.92 14.87
CA ARG A 51 -11.79 -8.07 16.34
C ARG A 51 -10.51 -8.61 16.95
N GLN A 52 -9.91 -9.64 16.34
CA GLN A 52 -8.63 -10.19 16.82
C GLN A 52 -7.51 -9.15 16.75
N ILE A 53 -7.35 -8.44 15.63
CA ILE A 53 -6.34 -7.39 15.47
C ILE A 53 -6.58 -6.23 16.42
N ARG A 54 -7.86 -5.89 16.70
CA ARG A 54 -8.21 -4.85 17.67
C ARG A 54 -7.75 -5.22 19.08
N GLN A 55 -7.88 -6.49 19.47
CA GLN A 55 -7.48 -6.99 20.78
C GLN A 55 -5.96 -7.15 20.90
N THR A 56 -5.32 -7.76 19.91
CA THR A 56 -3.89 -8.12 19.98
C THR A 56 -2.97 -7.01 19.49
N ARG A 57 -3.47 -6.11 18.63
CA ARG A 57 -2.70 -5.13 17.86
C ARG A 57 -1.65 -5.77 16.94
N VAL A 58 -1.74 -7.09 16.70
CA VAL A 58 -0.81 -7.87 15.89
C VAL A 58 -1.47 -8.28 14.57
N MET A 59 -0.81 -7.98 13.46
CA MET A 59 -1.16 -8.52 12.14
C MET A 59 -0.22 -9.65 11.78
N GLN A 60 -0.75 -10.84 11.48
CA GLN A 60 0.05 -11.99 11.08
C GLN A 60 0.16 -12.04 9.54
N PRO A 61 1.34 -12.41 8.99
CA PRO A 61 1.48 -12.59 7.55
C PRO A 61 0.60 -13.74 7.07
N SER A 62 -0.09 -13.53 5.96
CA SER A 62 -0.81 -14.61 5.28
C SER A 62 0.18 -15.62 4.70
N SER A 63 -0.21 -16.90 4.63
CA SER A 63 0.60 -17.94 3.98
C SER A 63 0.69 -17.81 2.45
N SER A 64 -0.18 -16.98 1.85
CA SER A 64 -0.27 -16.77 0.40
C SER A 64 -0.56 -15.31 0.05
N GLY A 65 -0.30 -14.92 -1.21
CA GLY A 65 -0.57 -13.59 -1.75
C GLY A 65 0.18 -13.39 -3.07
N ALA A 66 -0.08 -12.27 -3.76
CA ALA A 66 0.50 -12.01 -5.09
C ALA A 66 2.03 -11.94 -5.07
N ALA A 67 2.62 -11.51 -3.95
CA ALA A 67 4.05 -11.44 -3.69
C ALA A 67 4.54 -12.58 -2.75
N GLY A 68 3.74 -13.63 -2.56
CA GLY A 68 4.00 -14.72 -1.62
C GLY A 68 3.48 -14.45 -0.20
N ARG A 69 4.12 -15.04 0.80
CA ARG A 69 3.78 -14.85 2.22
C ARG A 69 4.00 -13.40 2.64
N GLY A 70 3.07 -12.76 3.34
CA GLY A 70 3.26 -11.39 3.82
C GLY A 70 2.01 -10.72 4.37
N ILE A 71 2.17 -9.48 4.84
CA ILE A 71 1.10 -8.58 5.25
C ILE A 71 1.03 -7.47 4.23
N TYR A 72 -0.13 -7.33 3.59
CA TYR A 72 -0.33 -6.49 2.41
C TYR A 72 -1.09 -5.22 2.77
N PHE A 73 -0.55 -4.06 2.40
CA PHE A 73 -1.17 -2.76 2.63
C PHE A 73 -1.25 -1.95 1.35
N ALA A 74 -2.33 -1.20 1.19
CA ALA A 74 -2.43 -0.14 0.21
C ALA A 74 -1.98 1.20 0.80
N ILE A 75 -1.51 2.10 -0.05
CA ILE A 75 -1.19 3.49 0.34
C ILE A 75 -2.44 4.37 0.50
N ARG A 76 -3.60 3.90 0.03
CA ARG A 76 -4.89 4.58 0.16
C ARG A 76 -5.98 3.59 0.57
N PRO A 77 -6.98 4.02 1.36
CA PRO A 77 -8.07 3.14 1.79
C PRO A 77 -8.90 2.65 0.62
N ASP A 78 -9.21 3.47 -0.38
CA ASP A 78 -10.05 3.07 -1.53
C ASP A 78 -9.40 1.98 -2.40
N GLU A 79 -8.07 1.85 -2.36
CA GLU A 79 -7.37 0.80 -3.11
C GLU A 79 -7.54 -0.58 -2.50
N THR A 80 -7.89 -0.69 -1.22
CA THR A 80 -8.10 -2.00 -0.58
C THR A 80 -9.34 -2.69 -1.16
N GLU A 81 -10.32 -1.95 -1.65
CA GLU A 81 -11.58 -2.50 -2.20
C GLU A 81 -11.37 -3.51 -3.33
N ARG A 82 -10.33 -3.33 -4.15
CA ARG A 82 -10.00 -4.21 -5.26
C ARG A 82 -8.88 -5.20 -4.93
N LYS A 83 -8.14 -4.98 -3.84
CA LYS A 83 -6.95 -5.75 -3.47
C LYS A 83 -7.20 -6.76 -2.35
N ALA A 84 -8.11 -6.45 -1.44
CA ALA A 84 -8.36 -7.27 -0.27
C ALA A 84 -9.27 -8.46 -0.61
N ARG A 85 -8.89 -9.64 -0.13
CA ARG A 85 -9.72 -10.86 -0.22
C ARG A 85 -10.86 -10.87 0.80
N HIS A 86 -10.67 -10.19 1.92
CA HIS A 86 -11.66 -10.09 3.00
C HIS A 86 -12.02 -8.62 3.24
N LYS A 87 -13.28 -8.37 3.58
CA LYS A 87 -13.84 -7.03 3.80
C LYS A 87 -14.70 -7.00 5.06
N GLY A 88 -14.99 -5.78 5.54
CA GLY A 88 -15.84 -5.51 6.71
C GLY A 88 -15.12 -4.80 7.86
N CYS A 89 -13.79 -4.77 7.84
CA CYS A 89 -13.00 -3.90 8.70
C CYS A 89 -11.86 -3.25 7.91
N MET A 90 -11.57 -1.99 8.21
CA MET A 90 -10.38 -1.27 7.78
C MET A 90 -9.36 -1.24 8.92
N VAL A 91 -8.14 -1.70 8.65
CA VAL A 91 -6.97 -1.54 9.51
C VAL A 91 -6.10 -0.44 8.94
N LYS A 92 -5.76 0.56 9.76
CA LYS A 92 -4.73 1.56 9.47
C LYS A 92 -3.50 1.25 10.30
N ALA A 93 -2.33 1.22 9.69
CA ALA A 93 -1.07 0.93 10.38
C ALA A 93 0.06 1.86 9.96
N GLU A 94 0.98 2.12 10.88
CA GLU A 94 2.32 2.60 10.57
C GLU A 94 3.23 1.38 10.34
N ILE A 95 4.02 1.43 9.27
CA ILE A 95 4.83 0.32 8.80
C ILE A 95 6.29 0.76 8.80
N ARG A 96 7.14 0.03 9.52
CA ARG A 96 8.60 0.23 9.54
C ARG A 96 9.21 -0.50 8.35
N MET A 97 9.74 0.29 7.42
CA MET A 97 10.46 -0.17 6.24
C MET A 97 11.94 -0.30 6.60
N SER A 98 12.35 -1.44 7.16
CA SER A 98 13.77 -1.76 7.33
C SER A 98 14.36 -2.05 5.95
N ASN A 99 14.89 -1.00 5.30
CA ASN A 99 15.51 -1.03 3.97
C ASN A 99 14.53 -1.57 2.89
N PRO A 100 13.71 -0.72 2.26
CA PRO A 100 12.52 -1.13 1.49
C PRO A 100 12.86 -2.11 0.35
N LYS A 101 12.80 -3.41 0.65
CA LYS A 101 12.82 -4.48 -0.32
C LYS A 101 11.42 -4.61 -0.87
N HIS A 102 11.20 -3.97 -2.02
CA HIS A 102 10.04 -4.13 -2.90
C HIS A 102 8.77 -3.38 -2.51
N VAL A 103 8.64 -2.15 -3.04
CA VAL A 103 7.35 -1.72 -3.56
C VAL A 103 7.11 -2.54 -4.82
N TRP A 104 6.23 -3.54 -4.78
CA TRP A 104 6.02 -4.39 -5.94
C TRP A 104 5.55 -3.55 -7.14
N GLN A 105 6.31 -3.64 -8.23
CA GLN A 105 5.74 -3.49 -9.56
C GLN A 105 4.94 -4.78 -9.78
N ALA A 106 3.61 -4.67 -9.91
CA ALA A 106 2.80 -5.76 -10.45
C ALA A 106 3.49 -6.32 -11.71
N LEU A 107 4.00 -7.55 -11.63
CA LEU A 107 4.63 -8.25 -12.76
C LEU A 107 3.61 -9.06 -13.58
N SER A 108 2.32 -8.84 -13.35
CA SER A 108 1.25 -9.47 -14.12
C SER A 108 1.00 -8.67 -15.40
N PRO A 109 1.11 -9.28 -16.60
CA PRO A 109 0.72 -8.65 -17.86
C PRO A 109 -0.78 -8.24 -17.90
N ASN A 110 -1.58 -8.79 -16.98
CA ASN A 110 -3.03 -8.56 -16.87
C ASN A 110 -3.44 -7.68 -15.68
N GLU A 111 -2.52 -7.19 -14.85
CA GLU A 111 -2.87 -6.17 -13.86
C GLU A 111 -2.79 -4.79 -14.49
N THR A 112 -3.98 -4.25 -14.77
CA THR A 112 -4.15 -2.90 -15.32
C THR A 112 -3.35 -1.90 -14.49
N TYR A 113 -2.61 -1.02 -15.17
CA TYR A 113 -1.74 0.06 -14.64
C TYR A 113 -2.38 0.97 -13.56
N LYS A 114 -3.70 0.83 -13.35
CA LYS A 114 -4.54 1.45 -12.32
C LYS A 114 -4.49 0.74 -10.96
N SER A 115 -3.70 -0.33 -10.80
CA SER A 115 -3.70 -1.12 -9.56
C SER A 115 -3.09 -0.42 -8.34
N GLY A 116 -2.50 0.77 -8.49
CA GLY A 116 -1.95 1.55 -7.38
C GLY A 116 -0.65 0.96 -6.83
N VAL A 117 -0.32 1.29 -5.58
CA VAL A 117 0.89 0.80 -4.90
C VAL A 117 0.51 -0.16 -3.78
N GLU A 118 1.27 -1.23 -3.63
CA GLU A 118 1.14 -2.18 -2.54
C GLU A 118 2.44 -2.27 -1.73
N ILE A 119 2.29 -2.27 -0.41
CA ILE A 119 3.35 -2.42 0.57
C ILE A 119 3.22 -3.83 1.15
N VAL A 120 4.29 -4.61 1.08
CA VAL A 120 4.32 -5.96 1.64
C VAL A 120 5.39 -6.01 2.73
N VAL A 121 5.01 -6.47 3.92
CA VAL A 121 5.97 -6.73 5.02
C VAL A 121 5.83 -8.16 5.52
N TYR A 122 6.93 -8.69 6.07
CA TYR A 122 7.03 -10.11 6.37
C TYR A 122 6.95 -10.41 7.88
N ASN A 123 7.26 -9.42 8.71
CA ASN A 123 7.29 -9.55 10.16
C ASN A 123 6.26 -8.63 10.81
N SER A 124 5.47 -9.16 11.74
CA SER A 124 4.44 -8.41 12.47
C SER A 124 5.01 -7.22 13.25
N GLU A 125 6.25 -7.32 13.73
CA GLU A 125 6.96 -6.25 14.45
C GLU A 125 7.21 -4.99 13.60
N GLN A 126 7.14 -5.12 12.27
CA GLN A 126 7.22 -3.97 11.37
C GLN A 126 5.89 -3.20 11.33
N VAL A 127 4.81 -3.75 11.86
CA VAL A 127 3.46 -3.18 11.79
C VAL A 127 3.06 -2.67 13.16
N ASN A 128 2.94 -1.35 13.26
CA ASN A 128 2.29 -0.69 14.38
C ASN A 128 0.84 -0.36 13.97
N VAL A 129 -0.12 -1.16 14.41
CA VAL A 129 -1.53 -0.90 14.12
C VAL A 129 -1.93 0.42 14.78
N LEU A 130 -2.54 1.34 14.03
CA LEU A 130 -3.01 2.62 14.56
C LEU A 130 -4.49 2.57 14.91
N SER A 131 -5.31 1.97 14.04
CA SER A 131 -6.74 1.82 14.26
C SER A 131 -7.32 0.62 13.51
N VAL A 132 -8.40 0.07 14.06
CA VAL A 132 -9.28 -0.88 13.38
C VAL A 132 -10.69 -0.29 13.42
N GLN A 133 -11.33 -0.15 12.27
CA GLN A 133 -12.67 0.42 12.11
C GLN A 133 -13.54 -0.58 11.36
N ASP A 134 -14.79 -0.72 11.76
CA ASP A 134 -15.76 -1.51 11.01
C ASP A 134 -16.24 -0.67 9.81
N MET A 135 -16.59 -1.32 8.70
CA MET A 135 -16.94 -0.69 7.43
C MET A 135 -18.33 -1.09 6.95
#